data_AF-A0A8X6RRP8-F1
#
_entry.id   AF-A0A8X6RRP8-F1
#
_cell.length_a   1.000
_cell.length_b   1.000
_cell.length_c   1.000
_cell.angle_alpha   90.00
_cell.angle_beta   90.00
_cell.angle_gamma   90.00
#
_symmetry.space_group_name_H-M   'P 1'
#
loop_
_entity.id
_entity.type
_entity.pdbx_description
1 polymer ?
#
loop_
_entity_poly.entity_id
_entity_poly.type
_entity_poly.pdbx_seq_one_letter_code
_entity_poly.pdbx_strand_id
1 'polypeptide(L)'
;MTSLYDKLESYLRALDTLGVTTEKCASILYLMVESCFQEDFLKTWNRSATSAASTDAKERLTNLMTFLKAETEGEERINLAMAGFGLGVDENRQSFKKKVGDFPMKKLPTAANLLTTASKEVKKECVFCNWNTRAKTFKLRRRVWLKGIIF
;
A
#
# COMPACT_ATOMS: atom_id res chain seq x y z
N MET A 1 -13.31 4.22 4.19
CA MET A 1 -12.86 5.09 5.31
C MET A 1 -13.26 6.57 5.19
N THR A 2 -13.76 7.01 4.04
CA THR A 2 -14.20 8.40 3.72
C THR A 2 -15.12 9.05 4.74
N SER A 3 -16.24 8.41 5.09
CA SER A 3 -17.26 9.03 5.96
C SER A 3 -16.78 9.32 7.39
N LEU A 4 -15.72 8.64 7.86
CA LEU A 4 -15.10 8.92 9.15
C LEU A 4 -14.21 10.16 9.08
N TYR A 5 -13.40 10.28 8.02
CA TYR A 5 -12.55 11.45 7.78
C TYR A 5 -13.37 12.74 7.75
N ASP A 6 -14.46 12.77 6.96
CA ASP A 6 -15.31 13.95 6.81
C ASP A 6 -15.93 14.39 8.15
N LYS A 7 -16.35 13.43 8.97
CA LYS A 7 -16.90 13.70 10.31
C LYS A 7 -15.84 14.28 11.23
N LEU A 8 -14.66 13.67 11.26
CA LEU A 8 -13.56 14.12 12.10
C LEU A 8 -13.09 15.53 11.70
N GLU A 9 -12.96 15.81 10.41
CA GLU A 9 -12.63 17.14 9.89
C GLU A 9 -13.71 18.17 10.28
N SER A 10 -14.99 17.82 10.13
CA SER A 10 -16.10 18.68 10.54
C SER A 10 -16.09 18.98 12.03
N TYR A 11 -15.81 17.98 12.89
CA TYR A 11 -15.74 18.18 14.33
C TYR A 11 -14.55 19.05 14.74
N LEU A 12 -13.37 18.82 14.16
CA LEU A 12 -12.20 19.66 14.43
C LEU A 12 -12.45 21.12 14.03
N ARG A 13 -13.09 21.36 12.89
CA ARG A 13 -13.48 22.71 12.45
C ARG A 13 -14.52 23.36 13.36
N ALA A 14 -15.49 22.58 13.86
CA ALA A 14 -16.49 23.07 14.80
C ALA A 14 -15.86 23.45 16.15
N LEU A 15 -14.90 22.66 16.64
CA LEU A 15 -14.15 22.94 17.85
C LEU A 15 -13.32 24.23 17.74
N ASP A 16 -12.68 24.44 16.59
CA ASP A 16 -11.93 25.67 16.33
C ASP A 16 -12.84 26.91 16.34
N THR A 17 -14.04 26.79 15.75
CA THR A 17 -15.07 27.85 15.77
C THR A 17 -15.53 28.16 17.21
N LEU A 18 -15.55 27.15 18.08
CA LEU A 18 -15.94 27.29 19.48
C LEU A 18 -14.81 27.83 20.38
N GLY A 19 -13.65 28.17 19.81
CA GLY A 19 -12.48 28.66 20.54
C GLY A 19 -11.69 27.58 21.26
N VAL A 20 -11.99 26.29 21.01
CA VAL A 20 -11.16 25.17 21.48
C VAL A 20 -9.97 25.07 20.55
N THR A 21 -8.95 25.87 20.84
CA THR A 21 -7.71 25.88 20.06
C THR A 21 -7.06 24.50 20.14
N THR A 22 -6.72 23.92 18.99
CA THR A 22 -5.95 22.67 18.90
C THR A 22 -4.64 22.71 19.70
N GLU A 23 -4.07 23.88 19.97
CA GLU A 23 -2.88 24.04 20.83
C GLU A 23 -3.08 23.53 22.27
N LYS A 24 -4.23 23.84 22.88
CA LYS A 24 -4.49 23.52 24.30
C LYS A 24 -5.02 22.11 24.51
N CYS A 25 -5.75 21.60 23.51
CA CYS A 25 -6.45 20.33 23.60
C CYS A 25 -5.88 19.26 22.65
N ALA A 26 -4.77 19.53 21.95
CA ALA A 26 -4.17 18.59 20.99
C ALA A 26 -3.99 17.18 21.55
N SER A 27 -3.51 17.05 22.79
CA SER A 27 -3.26 15.74 23.41
C SER A 27 -4.56 14.95 23.62
N ILE A 28 -5.63 15.61 24.07
CA ILE A 28 -6.94 14.98 24.29
C ILE A 28 -7.59 14.65 22.94
N LEU A 29 -7.55 15.60 21.99
CA LEU A 29 -8.09 15.42 20.65
C LEU A 29 -7.37 14.28 19.92
N TYR A 30 -6.04 14.20 20.03
CA TYR A 30 -5.26 13.10 19.50
C TYR A 30 -5.74 11.76 20.05
N LEU A 31 -5.86 11.62 21.37
CA LEU A 31 -6.30 10.38 22.00
C LEU A 31 -7.73 9.98 21.56
N MET A 32 -8.64 10.95 21.46
CA MET A 32 -10.00 10.73 20.99
C MET A 32 -10.01 10.24 19.53
N VAL A 33 -9.28 10.92 18.67
CA VAL A 33 -9.17 10.59 17.24
C VAL A 33 -8.52 9.21 17.08
N GLU A 34 -7.43 8.95 17.78
CA GLU A 34 -6.72 7.65 17.80
C GLU A 34 -7.67 6.51 18.20
N SER A 35 -8.51 6.72 19.21
CA SER A 35 -9.47 5.71 19.68
C SER A 35 -10.59 5.37 18.69
N CYS A 36 -10.83 6.21 17.68
CA CYS A 36 -11.86 5.98 16.67
C CYS A 36 -11.45 4.95 15.62
N PHE A 37 -10.17 4.55 15.57
CA PHE A 37 -9.64 3.67 14.54
C PHE A 37 -9.49 2.23 15.01
N GLN A 38 -9.58 1.30 14.05
CA GLN A 38 -9.30 -0.11 14.27
C GLN A 38 -7.80 -0.37 14.47
N GLU A 39 -7.49 -1.48 15.11
CA GLU A 39 -6.11 -1.85 15.46
C GLU A 39 -5.19 -1.96 14.23
N ASP A 40 -5.67 -2.50 13.11
CA ASP A 40 -4.88 -2.64 11.88
C ASP A 40 -4.47 -1.28 11.28
N PHE A 41 -5.37 -0.29 11.34
CA PHE A 41 -5.06 1.07 10.91
C PHE A 41 -4.01 1.71 11.81
N LEU A 42 -4.19 1.61 13.14
CA LEU A 42 -3.24 2.15 14.12
C LEU A 42 -1.87 1.49 14.03
N LYS A 43 -1.83 0.19 13.73
CA LYS A 43 -0.58 -0.54 13.49
C LYS A 43 0.16 -0.02 12.27
N THR A 44 -0.57 0.29 11.20
CA THR A 44 -0.01 0.87 9.98
C THR A 44 0.48 2.30 10.23
N TRP A 45 -0.30 3.10 10.96
CA TRP A 45 0.06 4.44 11.42
C TRP A 45 1.34 4.43 12.27
N ASN A 46 1.42 3.61 13.33
CA ASN A 46 2.58 3.53 14.21
C ASN A 46 3.86 3.02 13.52
N ARG A 47 3.71 2.29 12.41
CA ARG A 47 4.85 1.90 11.56
C ARG A 47 5.30 3.01 10.62
N SER A 48 4.45 4.00 10.35
CA SER A 48 4.80 5.12 9.49
C SER A 48 5.89 5.98 10.13
N ALA A 49 6.87 6.43 9.35
CA ALA A 49 7.95 7.27 9.83
C ALA A 49 7.42 8.60 10.43
N THR A 50 6.30 9.10 9.90
CA THR A 50 5.64 10.33 10.34
C THR A 50 5.13 10.24 11.78
N SER A 51 4.70 9.06 12.23
CA SER A 51 4.23 8.85 13.62
C SER A 51 5.36 8.99 14.67
N ALA A 52 6.60 8.67 14.28
CA ALA A 52 7.76 8.69 15.17
C ALA A 52 8.51 10.03 15.16
N ALA A 53 8.37 10.82 14.10
CA ALA A 53 9.07 12.09 13.92
C ALA A 53 8.51 13.22 14.80
N SER A 54 7.19 13.23 15.03
CA SER A 54 6.51 14.30 15.76
C SER A 54 6.43 14.01 17.27
N THR A 55 7.07 14.86 18.07
CA THR A 55 7.00 14.83 19.54
C THR A 55 5.88 15.70 20.09
N ASP A 56 5.45 16.72 19.34
CA ASP A 56 4.35 17.59 19.71
C ASP A 56 2.99 16.94 19.38
N ALA A 57 2.01 17.10 20.28
CA ALA A 57 0.70 16.48 20.15
C ALA A 57 -0.11 17.08 18.99
N LYS A 58 0.04 18.38 18.71
CA LYS A 58 -0.67 19.04 17.59
C LYS A 58 -0.10 18.56 16.26
N GLU A 59 1.22 18.46 16.17
CA GLU A 59 1.88 17.88 14.99
C GLU A 59 1.46 16.41 14.77
N ARG A 60 1.44 15.58 15.82
CA ARG A 60 0.95 14.19 15.76
C ARG A 60 -0.49 14.09 15.26
N LEU A 61 -1.39 14.94 15.78
CA LEU A 61 -2.79 15.00 15.35
C LEU A 61 -2.91 15.39 13.86
N THR A 62 -2.15 16.38 13.43
CA THR A 62 -2.14 16.86 12.03
C THR A 62 -1.61 15.77 11.09
N ASN A 63 -0.53 15.10 11.50
CA ASN A 63 0.06 14.01 10.74
C ASN A 63 -0.90 12.80 10.63
N LEU A 64 -1.62 12.48 11.71
CA LEU A 64 -2.63 11.42 11.72
C LEU A 64 -3.79 11.73 10.76
N MET A 65 -4.29 12.97 10.76
CA MET A 65 -5.33 13.38 9.79
C MET A 65 -4.83 13.34 8.34
N THR A 66 -3.59 13.75 8.11
CA THR A 66 -2.98 13.71 6.77
C THR A 66 -2.82 12.26 6.30
N PHE A 67 -2.41 11.36 7.20
CA PHE A 67 -2.29 9.93 6.90
C PHE A 67 -3.65 9.31 6.59
N LEU A 68 -4.69 9.60 7.39
CA LEU A 68 -6.05 9.12 7.13
C LEU A 68 -6.58 9.60 5.78
N LYS A 69 -6.31 10.85 5.41
CA LYS A 69 -6.67 11.39 4.09
C LYS A 69 -5.97 10.61 2.98
N ALA A 70 -4.66 10.37 3.09
CA ALA A 70 -3.89 9.64 2.10
C ALA A 70 -4.36 8.18 1.95
N GLU A 71 -4.70 7.50 3.06
CA GLU A 71 -5.26 6.15 3.04
C GLU A 71 -6.61 6.14 2.30
N THR A 72 -7.47 7.11 2.60
CA THR A 72 -8.79 7.26 1.98
C THR A 72 -8.69 7.51 0.48
N GLU A 73 -7.84 8.45 0.05
CA GLU A 73 -7.58 8.70 -1.37
C GLU A 73 -6.94 7.48 -2.06
N GLY A 74 -6.12 6.71 -1.34
CA GLY A 74 -5.53 5.46 -1.81
C GLY A 74 -6.60 4.40 -2.10
N GLU A 75 -7.53 4.18 -1.16
CA GLU A 75 -8.69 3.30 -1.33
C GLU A 75 -9.51 3.71 -2.56
N GLU A 76 -9.81 5.00 -2.72
CA GLU A 76 -10.57 5.52 -3.86
C GLU A 76 -9.87 5.29 -5.20
N ARG A 77 -8.55 5.53 -5.27
CA ARG A 77 -7.76 5.26 -6.48
C ARG A 77 -7.77 3.78 -6.85
N ILE A 78 -7.65 2.90 -5.86
CA ILE A 78 -7.71 1.45 -6.07
C ILE A 78 -9.11 1.07 -6.58
N ASN A 79 -10.17 1.57 -5.93
CA ASN A 79 -11.55 1.30 -6.33
C ASN A 79 -11.84 1.77 -7.76
N LEU A 80 -11.38 2.96 -8.13
CA LEU A 80 -11.55 3.52 -9.47
C LEU A 80 -10.80 2.68 -10.53
N ALA A 81 -9.57 2.24 -10.22
CA ALA A 81 -8.85 1.32 -11.10
C ALA A 81 -9.58 -0.02 -11.25
N MET A 82 -10.04 -0.61 -10.14
CA MET A 82 -10.77 -1.88 -10.13
C MET A 82 -12.08 -1.82 -10.93
N ALA A 83 -12.82 -0.71 -10.82
CA ALA A 83 -14.02 -0.46 -11.63
C ALA A 83 -13.68 -0.30 -13.12
N GLY A 84 -12.61 0.42 -13.46
CA GLY A 84 -12.14 0.59 -14.84
C GLY A 84 -11.73 -0.72 -15.51
N PHE A 85 -11.22 -1.69 -14.75
CA PHE A 85 -10.86 -3.03 -15.25
C PHE A 85 -12.01 -4.05 -15.16
N GLY A 86 -13.18 -3.69 -14.65
CA GLY A 86 -14.30 -4.62 -14.45
C GLY A 86 -13.99 -5.75 -13.45
N LEU A 87 -13.02 -5.53 -12.56
CA LEU A 87 -12.64 -6.44 -11.48
C LEU A 87 -13.33 -6.10 -10.15
N GLY A 88 -14.23 -5.12 -10.16
CA GLY A 88 -15.06 -4.79 -9.00
C GLY A 88 -15.79 -6.01 -8.47
N VAL A 89 -15.95 -6.09 -7.15
CA VAL A 89 -16.67 -7.14 -6.45
C VAL A 89 -18.17 -6.95 -6.68
N ASP A 90 -18.63 -7.19 -7.90
CA ASP A 90 -20.05 -7.37 -8.17
C ASP A 90 -20.39 -8.83 -7.84
N GLU A 91 -20.99 -9.06 -6.68
CA GLU A 91 -21.61 -10.34 -6.30
C GLU A 91 -22.83 -10.70 -7.19
N ASN A 92 -23.21 -9.83 -8.13
CA ASN A 92 -24.22 -10.14 -9.14
C ASN A 92 -23.59 -10.23 -10.52
N ARG A 93 -22.93 -11.36 -10.80
CA ARG A 93 -22.67 -11.80 -12.17
C ARG A 93 -24.00 -12.13 -12.86
N GLN A 94 -24.73 -11.10 -13.30
CA GLN A 94 -25.46 -11.25 -14.55
C GLN A 94 -24.40 -11.50 -15.62
N SER A 95 -24.27 -12.78 -15.96
CA SER A 95 -23.48 -13.25 -17.08
C SER A 95 -23.76 -12.37 -18.30
N PHE A 96 -22.83 -11.49 -18.64
CA PHE A 96 -22.79 -10.91 -19.97
C PHE A 96 -22.58 -12.09 -20.92
N LYS A 97 -23.68 -12.60 -21.49
CA LYS A 97 -23.66 -13.52 -22.62
C LYS A 97 -23.06 -12.74 -23.80
N LYS A 98 -21.74 -12.62 -23.82
CA LYS A 98 -21.01 -12.22 -25.01
C LYS A 98 -21.21 -13.38 -25.98
N LYS A 99 -22.00 -13.17 -27.03
CA LYS A 99 -22.02 -14.05 -28.19
C LYS A 99 -20.60 -14.06 -28.75
N VAL A 100 -19.80 -15.02 -28.31
CA VAL A 100 -18.54 -15.35 -28.95
C VAL A 100 -18.95 -16.01 -30.26
N GLY A 101 -18.84 -15.24 -31.35
CA GLY A 101 -18.76 -15.81 -32.67
C GLY A 101 -17.65 -16.86 -32.67
N ASP A 102 -17.95 -17.99 -33.28
CA ASP A 102 -17.11 -19.18 -33.35
C ASP A 102 -15.69 -18.83 -33.80
N PHE A 103 -14.77 -18.70 -32.84
CA PHE A 103 -13.34 -18.60 -33.09
C PHE A 103 -12.69 -19.85 -32.51
N PRO A 104 -11.91 -20.60 -33.31
CA PRO A 104 -11.39 -21.89 -32.91
C PRO A 104 -10.53 -21.74 -31.65
N MET A 105 -10.83 -22.59 -30.67
CA MET A 105 -10.20 -22.70 -29.36
C MET A 105 -8.68 -22.86 -29.49
N LYS A 106 -7.95 -21.74 -29.54
CA LYS A 106 -6.49 -21.71 -29.41
C LYS A 106 -6.18 -21.35 -27.97
N LYS A 107 -5.79 -22.39 -27.22
CA LYS A 107 -5.03 -22.41 -25.95
C LYS A 107 -5.05 -21.10 -25.15
N LEU A 108 -5.70 -21.16 -23.98
CA LEU A 108 -5.54 -20.19 -22.88
C LEU A 108 -4.05 -19.84 -22.72
N PRO A 109 -3.67 -18.55 -22.61
CA PRO A 109 -2.30 -18.15 -22.33
C PRO A 109 -1.96 -18.55 -20.88
N THR A 110 -1.50 -19.78 -20.71
CA THR A 110 -0.85 -20.27 -19.50
C THR A 110 0.56 -19.69 -19.45
N ALA A 111 1.06 -19.34 -18.26
CA ALA A 111 2.39 -18.74 -18.05
C ALA A 111 3.57 -19.52 -18.71
N ALA A 112 3.36 -20.78 -19.09
CA ALA A 112 4.30 -21.58 -19.88
C ALA A 112 4.58 -21.02 -21.29
N ASN A 113 3.67 -20.25 -21.89
CA ASN A 113 3.88 -19.61 -23.20
C ASN A 113 4.87 -18.43 -23.18
N LEU A 114 5.30 -18.00 -21.98
CA LEU A 114 6.30 -16.94 -21.78
C LEU A 114 7.74 -17.49 -21.84
N LEU A 115 7.92 -18.82 -21.91
CA LEU A 115 9.22 -19.43 -22.17
C LEU A 115 9.57 -19.25 -23.65
N THR A 116 10.41 -18.25 -23.94
CA THR A 116 11.01 -18.07 -25.26
C THR A 116 12.16 -19.07 -25.44
N THR A 117 11.83 -20.31 -25.76
CA THR A 117 12.78 -21.29 -26.32
C THR A 117 12.38 -21.62 -27.75
N ALA A 118 12.30 -20.59 -28.59
CA ALA A 118 12.25 -20.77 -30.04
C ALA A 118 13.69 -20.66 -30.58
N SER A 119 14.23 -21.79 -30.98
CA SER A 119 15.47 -21.96 -31.70
C SER A 119 15.52 -21.09 -32.96
N LYS A 120 16.24 -19.98 -32.86
CA LYS A 120 17.01 -19.41 -33.96
C LYS A 120 18.28 -18.87 -33.33
N GLU A 121 19.42 -19.42 -33.74
CA GLU A 121 20.74 -18.99 -33.33
C GLU A 121 20.94 -17.51 -33.67
N VAL A 122 20.58 -16.66 -32.73
CA VAL A 122 21.14 -15.32 -32.62
C VAL A 122 21.75 -15.33 -31.23
N LYS A 123 23.08 -15.28 -31.16
CA LYS A 123 23.81 -15.15 -29.89
C LYS A 123 23.33 -13.87 -29.21
N LYS A 124 22.31 -13.98 -28.36
CA LYS A 124 21.89 -12.92 -27.47
C LYS A 124 22.86 -12.93 -26.31
N GLU A 125 23.90 -12.13 -26.43
CA GLU A 125 24.83 -11.92 -25.34
C GLU A 125 24.10 -11.16 -24.24
N CYS A 126 23.96 -11.80 -23.08
CA CYS A 126 23.32 -11.19 -21.92
C CYS A 126 24.22 -10.05 -21.41
N VAL A 127 23.69 -8.83 -21.37
CA VAL A 127 24.40 -7.63 -20.87
C VAL A 127 24.94 -7.85 -19.45
N PHE A 128 24.28 -8.70 -18.64
CA PHE A 128 24.75 -9.08 -17.31
C PHE A 128 25.70 -10.28 -17.28
N CYS A 129 25.73 -11.15 -18.31
CA CYS A 129 26.67 -12.27 -18.35
C CYS A 129 27.98 -11.95 -19.06
N ASN A 130 28.07 -10.82 -19.77
CA ASN A 130 29.35 -10.28 -20.26
C ASN A 130 30.28 -9.92 -19.06
N TRP A 131 29.69 -9.60 -17.92
CA TRP A 131 30.36 -9.52 -16.62
C TRP A 131 30.45 -10.93 -16.00
N ASN A 132 31.41 -11.75 -16.41
CA ASN A 132 31.83 -12.83 -15.50
C ASN A 132 33.29 -13.19 -15.62
N THR A 133 34.07 -12.66 -14.68
CA THR A 133 35.05 -13.50 -13.99
C THR A 133 34.81 -13.38 -12.49
N ARG A 134 33.98 -14.27 -11.93
CA ARG A 134 34.46 -15.42 -11.15
C ARG A 134 33.24 -16.10 -10.52
N ALA A 135 32.97 -17.30 -11.01
CA ALA A 135 31.99 -18.20 -10.42
C ALA A 135 32.40 -18.66 -9.01
N LYS A 136 31.36 -19.00 -8.22
CA LYS A 136 31.34 -19.85 -7.01
C LYS A 136 31.75 -19.09 -5.74
N THR A 137 30.90 -18.84 -4.75
CA THR A 137 29.94 -19.75 -4.11
C THR A 137 28.89 -18.97 -3.33
N PHE A 138 27.61 -19.15 -3.68
CA PHE A 138 26.51 -18.84 -2.78
C PHE A 138 26.38 -20.02 -1.81
N LYS A 139 26.85 -19.86 -0.57
CA LYS A 139 26.43 -20.73 0.55
C LYS A 139 25.64 -19.86 1.52
N LEU A 140 24.32 -19.98 1.43
CA LEU A 140 23.39 -19.54 2.46
C LEU A 140 23.80 -20.15 3.81
N ARG A 141 23.97 -19.32 4.85
CA ARG A 141 23.63 -19.72 6.22
C ARG A 141 23.30 -18.50 7.09
N ARG A 142 22.03 -18.44 7.48
CA ARG A 142 21.46 -17.57 8.52
C ARG A 142 22.20 -17.73 9.86
N ARG A 143 22.51 -16.61 10.52
CA ARG A 143 22.51 -16.36 11.99
C ARG A 143 22.95 -14.90 12.21
N VAL A 144 22.01 -13.97 12.38
CA VAL A 144 21.56 -13.44 13.69
C VAL A 144 22.71 -12.89 14.53
N TRP A 145 22.69 -11.56 14.66
CA TRP A 145 23.21 -10.70 15.73
C TRP A 145 23.81 -11.39 16.96
N LEU A 146 25.05 -11.04 17.32
CA LEU A 146 25.46 -10.77 18.71
C LEU A 146 26.89 -10.23 18.77
N LYS A 147 27.02 -9.08 19.48
CA LYS A 147 28.24 -8.43 20.02
C LYS A 147 29.03 -7.58 18.99
N GLY A 148 29.11 -6.25 19.06
CA GLY A 148 28.92 -5.33 20.19
C GLY A 148 30.11 -5.39 21.16
N ILE A 149 30.76 -4.23 21.35
CA ILE A 149 31.61 -3.81 22.48
C ILE A 149 33.14 -3.90 22.29
N ILE A 150 33.74 -2.73 22.01
CA ILE A 150 34.82 -2.04 22.76
C ILE A 150 35.92 -2.95 23.38
N PHE A 151 37.16 -2.89 22.88
CA PHE A 151 38.25 -2.00 23.31
C PHE A 151 39.37 -2.05 22.27
#